data_AF-A0A8J4WJ97-F1
#
_entry.id   AF-A0A8J4WJ97-F1
#
_cell.length_a   1.000
_cell.length_b   1.000
_cell.length_c   1.000
_cell.angle_alpha   90.00
_cell.angle_beta   90.00
_cell.angle_gamma   90.00
#
_symmetry.space_group_name_H-M   'P 1'
#
loop_
_entity.id
_entity.type
_entity.pdbx_description
1 polymer ?
#
loop_
_entity_poly.entity_id
_entity_poly.type
_entity_poly.pdbx_seq_one_letter_code
_entity_poly.pdbx_strand_id
1 'polypeptide(L)'
;MAHVKLLQQEFDAVDKNRDRKLSINEIIDFMKAFGFKESQAKEFMKAYDNNKDGKISRDEFTDAAHKIKQSHVSEAQLRKLFQKADLNKSGKIDEKELKAFLVNQHNKVSTQEVEKWIREHDTNKDGKLNYEEFLTFLRERM
;
A
#
# COMPACT_ATOMS: atom_id res chain seq x y z
N MET A 1 -13.56 4.65 -10.20
CA MET A 1 -12.88 5.77 -10.91
C MET A 1 -12.79 7.06 -10.07
N ALA A 2 -12.76 7.00 -8.73
CA ALA A 2 -12.70 8.20 -7.88
C ALA A 2 -11.27 8.62 -7.49
N HIS A 3 -10.33 7.66 -7.37
CA HIS A 3 -8.97 7.94 -6.89
C HIS A 3 -8.03 8.62 -7.89
N VAL A 4 -8.23 8.42 -9.20
CA VAL A 4 -7.41 9.12 -10.23
C VAL A 4 -7.67 10.62 -10.17
N LYS A 5 -8.93 11.04 -9.92
CA LYS A 5 -9.30 12.44 -9.74
C LYS A 5 -8.62 13.09 -8.53
N LEU A 6 -8.49 12.35 -7.43
CA LEU A 6 -7.87 12.85 -6.20
C LEU A 6 -6.38 13.14 -6.41
N LEU A 7 -5.66 12.20 -7.03
CA LEU A 7 -4.23 12.36 -7.34
C LEU A 7 -3.98 13.49 -8.35
N GLN A 8 -4.91 13.71 -9.29
CA GLN A 8 -4.83 14.82 -10.24
C GLN A 8 -5.06 16.17 -9.57
N GLN A 9 -5.97 16.24 -8.60
CA GLN A 9 -6.21 17.45 -7.82
C GLN A 9 -5.02 17.81 -6.93
N GLU A 10 -4.33 16.82 -6.36
CA GLU A 10 -3.08 17.07 -5.62
C GLU A 10 -1.95 17.49 -6.56
N PHE A 11 -1.79 16.84 -7.71
CA PHE A 11 -0.80 17.26 -8.71
C PHE A 11 -1.00 18.72 -9.14
N ASP A 12 -2.24 19.10 -9.47
CA ASP A 12 -2.58 20.46 -9.87
C ASP A 12 -2.45 21.47 -8.70
N ALA A 13 -2.48 21.02 -7.45
CA ALA A 13 -2.22 21.86 -6.27
C ALA A 13 -0.71 22.11 -6.04
N VAL A 14 0.15 21.18 -6.45
CA VAL A 14 1.62 21.31 -6.36
C VAL A 14 2.19 22.05 -7.57
N ASP A 15 1.64 21.83 -8.76
CA ASP A 15 2.04 22.45 -10.03
C ASP A 15 1.64 23.94 -10.09
N LYS A 16 2.40 24.78 -9.36
CA LYS A 16 2.14 26.22 -9.24
C LYS A 16 2.33 26.94 -10.57
N ASN A 17 3.33 26.54 -11.36
CA ASN A 17 3.65 27.17 -12.63
C ASN A 17 2.77 26.66 -13.79
N ARG A 18 1.98 25.60 -13.57
CA ARG A 18 1.09 24.94 -14.53
C ARG A 18 1.82 24.44 -15.77
N ASP A 19 3.10 24.09 -15.63
CA ASP A 19 3.91 23.53 -16.71
C ASP A 19 3.62 22.03 -16.93
N ARG A 20 2.71 21.45 -16.14
CA ARG A 20 2.29 20.04 -16.13
C ARG A 20 3.40 19.09 -15.73
N LYS A 21 4.43 19.59 -15.06
CA LYS A 21 5.52 18.83 -14.46
C LYS A 21 5.74 19.36 -13.03
N LEU A 22 6.15 18.48 -12.12
CA LEU A 22 6.52 18.91 -10.77
C LEU A 22 8.03 19.04 -10.73
N SER A 23 8.52 20.27 -10.65
CA SER A 23 9.92 20.51 -10.37
C SER A 23 10.24 20.20 -8.91
N ILE A 24 11.52 19.92 -8.63
CA ILE A 24 11.94 19.63 -7.26
C ILE A 24 11.65 20.80 -6.30
N ASN A 25 11.68 22.05 -6.79
CA ASN A 25 11.36 23.22 -5.98
C ASN A 25 9.87 23.27 -5.61
N GLU A 26 8.97 22.90 -6.53
CA GLU A 26 7.54 22.84 -6.26
C GLU A 26 7.20 21.75 -5.24
N ILE A 27 7.88 20.59 -5.34
CA ILE A 27 7.75 19.50 -4.36
C ILE A 27 8.30 19.92 -3.00
N ILE A 28 9.45 20.60 -2.95
CA ILE A 28 10.04 21.10 -1.71
C ILE A 28 9.11 22.11 -1.04
N ASP A 29 8.57 23.07 -1.79
CA ASP A 29 7.66 24.08 -1.27
C ASP A 29 6.38 23.43 -0.72
N PHE A 30 5.82 22.49 -1.46
CA PHE A 30 4.65 21.73 -1.03
C PHE A 30 4.95 20.93 0.23
N MET A 31 6.02 20.14 0.24
CA MET A 31 6.41 19.33 1.40
C MET A 31 6.74 20.18 2.63
N LYS A 32 7.40 21.33 2.45
CA LYS A 32 7.63 22.30 3.53
C LYS A 32 6.33 22.85 4.11
N ALA A 33 5.30 23.09 3.28
CA ALA A 33 3.99 23.55 3.74
C ALA A 33 3.29 22.54 4.68
N PHE A 34 3.61 21.26 4.56
CA PHE A 34 3.13 20.19 5.45
C PHE A 34 4.14 19.79 6.55
N GLY A 35 5.24 20.55 6.72
CA GLY A 35 6.24 20.33 7.78
C GLY A 35 7.30 19.27 7.47
N PHE A 36 7.39 18.80 6.22
CA PHE A 36 8.43 17.86 5.79
C PHE A 36 9.73 18.59 5.40
N LYS A 37 10.85 17.86 5.48
CA LYS A 37 12.19 18.38 5.17
C LYS A 37 12.51 18.25 3.69
N GLU A 38 13.37 19.13 3.19
CA GLU A 38 13.87 19.12 1.82
C GLU A 38 14.52 17.78 1.42
N SER A 39 15.16 17.08 2.37
CA SER A 39 15.73 15.75 2.13
C SER A 39 14.66 14.73 1.70
N GLN A 40 13.46 14.81 2.27
CA GLN A 40 12.34 13.92 1.94
C GLN A 40 11.77 14.25 0.56
N ALA A 41 11.78 15.52 0.15
CA ALA A 41 11.44 15.92 -1.21
C ALA A 41 12.43 15.38 -2.25
N LYS A 42 13.72 15.36 -1.94
CA LYS A 42 14.75 14.75 -2.80
C LYS A 42 14.59 13.23 -2.91
N GLU A 43 14.21 12.56 -1.82
CA GLU A 43 13.88 11.12 -1.85
C GLU A 43 12.62 10.85 -2.67
N PHE A 44 11.58 11.67 -2.50
CA PHE A 44 10.38 11.61 -3.32
C PHE A 44 10.70 11.80 -4.80
N MET A 45 11.52 12.79 -5.14
CA MET A 45 11.98 13.01 -6.50
C MET A 45 12.67 11.77 -7.06
N LYS A 46 13.64 11.23 -6.33
CA LYS A 46 14.42 10.07 -6.76
C LYS A 46 13.59 8.80 -6.96
N ALA A 47 12.47 8.67 -6.26
CA ALA A 47 11.58 7.52 -6.38
C ALA A 47 10.61 7.60 -7.57
N TYR A 48 10.36 8.80 -8.11
CA TYR A 48 9.32 9.07 -9.11
C TYR A 48 9.88 9.59 -10.44
N ASP A 49 11.00 10.34 -10.42
CA ASP A 49 11.77 10.81 -11.58
C ASP A 49 12.54 9.64 -12.21
N ASN A 50 11.85 8.87 -13.06
CA ASN A 50 12.42 7.68 -13.70
C ASN A 50 13.41 8.07 -14.80
N ASN A 51 13.15 9.17 -15.51
CA ASN A 51 14.00 9.64 -16.59
C ASN A 51 15.21 10.47 -16.11
N LYS A 52 15.23 10.84 -14.81
CA LYS A 52 16.27 11.64 -14.14
C LYS A 52 16.43 13.03 -14.76
N ASP A 53 15.36 13.59 -15.31
CA ASP A 53 15.35 14.93 -15.89
C ASP A 53 15.20 16.04 -14.83
N GLY A 54 15.05 15.66 -13.55
CA GLY A 54 14.90 16.58 -12.45
C GLY A 54 13.51 17.21 -12.37
N LYS A 55 12.52 16.61 -13.04
CA LYS A 55 11.08 16.93 -12.96
C LYS A 55 10.27 15.63 -12.91
N ILE A 56 9.10 15.67 -12.29
CA ILE A 56 8.13 14.55 -12.37
C ILE A 56 7.06 14.96 -13.38
N SER A 57 7.10 14.35 -14.56
CA SER A 57 6.07 14.54 -15.57
C SER A 57 4.74 13.89 -15.16
N ARG A 58 3.63 14.30 -15.79
CA ARG A 58 2.34 13.60 -15.61
C ARG A 58 2.40 12.11 -15.94
N ASP A 59 3.23 11.72 -16.91
CA ASP A 59 3.40 10.32 -17.28
C ASP A 59 4.15 9.57 -16.17
N GLU A 60 5.23 10.14 -15.61
CA GLU A 60 5.94 9.56 -14.46
C GLU A 60 5.09 9.54 -13.19
N PHE A 61 4.28 10.58 -12.97
CA PHE A 61 3.31 10.63 -11.88
C PHE A 61 2.22 9.58 -12.06
N THR A 62 1.76 9.36 -13.30
CA THR A 62 0.76 8.34 -13.62
C THR A 62 1.35 6.94 -13.51
N ASP A 63 2.60 6.73 -13.95
CA ASP A 63 3.34 5.48 -13.79
C ASP A 63 3.60 5.17 -12.32
N ALA A 64 3.92 6.18 -11.52
CA ALA A 64 4.08 6.01 -10.09
C ALA A 64 2.73 5.78 -9.38
N ALA A 65 1.68 6.50 -9.77
CA ALA A 65 0.31 6.23 -9.33
C ALA A 65 -0.18 4.86 -9.80
N HIS A 66 0.31 4.35 -10.94
CA HIS A 66 0.09 3.00 -11.44
C HIS A 66 0.92 1.98 -10.66
N LYS A 67 2.15 2.27 -10.24
CA LYS A 67 2.93 1.47 -9.28
C LYS A 67 2.28 1.43 -7.90
N ILE A 68 1.58 2.49 -7.51
CA ILE A 68 0.77 2.54 -6.28
C ILE A 68 -0.55 1.78 -6.46
N LYS A 69 -1.24 1.93 -7.60
CA LYS A 69 -2.44 1.14 -7.98
C LYS A 69 -2.15 -0.36 -8.16
N GLN A 70 -0.95 -0.68 -8.64
CA GLN A 70 -0.41 -2.03 -8.78
C GLN A 70 0.57 -2.35 -7.65
N SER A 71 0.48 -1.67 -6.50
CA SER A 71 1.01 -2.24 -5.27
C SER A 71 0.09 -3.40 -4.88
N HIS A 72 0.11 -4.47 -5.69
CA HIS A 72 0.32 -5.77 -5.12
C HIS A 72 1.37 -5.57 -4.04
N VAL A 73 0.95 -5.71 -2.79
CA VAL A 73 1.86 -5.93 -1.69
C VAL A 73 2.92 -6.87 -2.23
N SER A 74 4.17 -6.41 -2.30
CA SER A 74 5.23 -7.20 -2.94
C SER A 74 5.26 -8.58 -2.28
N GLU A 75 5.64 -9.63 -3.01
CA GLU A 75 5.70 -10.98 -2.42
C GLU A 75 6.52 -10.99 -1.13
N ALA A 76 7.57 -10.16 -1.05
CA ALA A 76 8.35 -9.94 0.16
C ALA A 76 7.55 -9.30 1.31
N GLN A 77 6.68 -8.33 1.04
CA GLN A 77 5.78 -7.74 2.03
C GLN A 77 4.66 -8.71 2.43
N LEU A 78 4.07 -9.44 1.48
CA LEU A 78 3.07 -10.47 1.74
C LEU A 78 3.63 -11.56 2.65
N ARG A 79 4.84 -12.03 2.35
CA ARG A 79 5.58 -12.99 3.17
C ARG A 79 5.90 -12.44 4.56
N LYS A 80 6.21 -11.15 4.69
CA LYS A 80 6.36 -10.50 6.00
C LYS A 80 5.05 -10.41 6.77
N LEU A 81 3.92 -10.14 6.12
CA LEU A 81 2.61 -10.12 6.75
C LEU A 81 2.21 -11.53 7.22
N PHE A 82 2.45 -12.55 6.38
CA PHE A 82 2.24 -13.94 6.73
C PHE A 82 3.09 -14.35 7.95
N GLN A 83 4.38 -14.03 7.96
CA GLN A 83 5.26 -14.29 9.11
C GLN A 83 4.87 -13.54 10.39
N LYS A 84 4.19 -12.40 10.26
CA LYS A 84 3.65 -11.66 11.42
C LYS A 84 2.36 -12.27 11.95
N ALA A 85 1.57 -12.90 11.08
CA ALA A 85 0.33 -13.57 11.45
C ALA A 85 0.60 -14.99 12.01
N ASP A 86 1.48 -15.76 11.37
CA ASP A 86 1.91 -17.11 11.79
C ASP A 86 2.89 -17.04 12.98
N LEU A 87 2.34 -16.83 14.18
CA LEU A 87 3.11 -16.65 15.41
C LEU A 87 3.83 -17.94 15.82
N ASN A 88 3.18 -19.09 15.60
CA ASN A 88 3.73 -20.40 15.94
C ASN A 88 4.67 -20.97 14.84
N LYS A 89 4.80 -20.28 13.70
CA LYS A 89 5.62 -20.69 12.55
C LYS A 89 5.23 -22.06 11.99
N SER A 90 3.95 -22.42 12.07
CA SER A 90 3.44 -23.69 11.56
C SER A 90 3.30 -23.71 10.04
N GLY A 91 3.44 -22.56 9.38
CA GLY A 91 3.19 -22.41 7.95
C GLY A 91 1.70 -22.30 7.61
N LYS A 92 0.84 -22.14 8.62
CA LYS A 92 -0.61 -21.91 8.49
C LYS A 92 -1.05 -20.94 9.58
N ILE A 93 -2.05 -20.12 9.28
CA ILE A 93 -2.61 -19.13 10.21
C ILE A 93 -3.93 -19.67 10.75
N ASP A 94 -3.99 -19.88 12.06
CA ASP A 94 -5.24 -20.27 12.73
C ASP A 94 -6.13 -19.06 13.08
N GLU A 95 -7.34 -19.33 13.55
CA GLU A 95 -8.33 -18.32 13.93
C GLU A 95 -7.80 -17.30 14.96
N LYS A 96 -7.04 -17.77 15.96
CA LYS A 96 -6.51 -16.90 17.01
C LYS A 96 -5.41 -16.00 16.45
N GLU A 97 -4.56 -16.56 15.60
CA GLU A 97 -3.49 -15.86 14.90
C GLU A 97 -4.04 -14.80 13.94
N LEU A 98 -5.05 -15.14 13.14
CA LEU A 98 -5.70 -14.20 12.22
C LEU A 98 -6.39 -13.06 12.99
N LYS A 99 -7.11 -13.39 14.07
CA LYS A 99 -7.76 -12.39 14.92
C LYS A 99 -6.75 -11.43 15.55
N ALA A 100 -5.66 -11.96 16.11
CA ALA A 100 -4.60 -11.15 16.70
C ALA A 100 -3.94 -10.23 15.66
N PHE A 101 -3.69 -10.75 14.45
CA PHE A 101 -3.15 -9.98 13.33
C PHE A 101 -4.07 -8.80 12.95
N LEU A 102 -5.38 -9.04 12.86
CA LEU A 102 -6.37 -8.03 12.48
C LEU A 102 -6.60 -6.96 13.54
N VAL A 103 -6.63 -7.35 14.83
CA VAL A 103 -6.74 -6.41 15.96
C VAL A 103 -5.51 -5.49 16.02
N ASN A 104 -4.32 -6.03 15.75
CA ASN A 104 -3.07 -5.25 15.68
C ASN A 104 -3.04 -4.24 14.52
N GLN A 105 -3.89 -4.41 13.50
CA GLN A 105 -4.04 -3.43 12.40
C GLN A 105 -5.15 -2.39 12.66
N HIS A 106 -5.54 -2.18 13.92
CA HIS A 106 -6.60 -1.25 14.34
C HIS A 106 -8.00 -1.56 13.79
N ASN A 107 -8.22 -2.75 13.22
CA ASN A 107 -9.55 -3.21 12.83
C ASN A 107 -10.21 -3.93 14.00
N LYS A 108 -11.33 -3.40 14.49
CA LYS A 108 -12.20 -4.12 15.43
C LYS A 108 -12.94 -5.22 14.67
N VAL A 109 -12.42 -6.44 14.73
CA VAL A 109 -13.04 -7.62 14.10
C VAL A 109 -13.61 -8.54 15.17
N SER A 110 -14.83 -9.02 14.96
CA SER A 110 -15.46 -10.00 15.84
C SER A 110 -14.95 -11.42 15.53
N THR A 111 -15.03 -12.33 16.50
CA THR A 111 -14.68 -13.75 16.29
C THR A 111 -15.50 -14.37 15.15
N GLN A 112 -16.78 -14.01 15.04
CA GLN A 112 -17.68 -14.52 14.01
C GLN A 112 -17.27 -14.09 12.59
N GLU A 113 -16.75 -12.87 12.44
CA GLU A 113 -16.22 -12.41 11.15
C GLU A 113 -14.94 -13.16 10.76
N VAL A 114 -14.04 -13.38 11.74
CA VAL A 114 -12.81 -14.15 11.51
C VAL A 114 -13.12 -15.59 11.11
N GLU A 115 -14.03 -16.27 11.82
CA GLU A 115 -14.48 -17.62 11.46
C GLU A 115 -15.09 -17.66 10.06
N LYS A 116 -15.92 -16.66 9.71
CA LYS A 116 -16.53 -16.57 8.39
C LYS A 116 -15.46 -16.42 7.30
N TRP A 117 -14.48 -15.54 7.49
CA TRP A 117 -13.42 -15.34 6.50
C TRP A 117 -12.54 -16.56 6.32
N ILE A 118 -12.21 -17.25 7.42
CA ILE A 118 -11.48 -18.52 7.34
C ILE A 118 -12.28 -19.50 6.51
N ARG A 119 -13.57 -19.71 6.80
CA ARG A 119 -14.40 -20.64 6.01
C ARG A 119 -14.53 -20.26 4.54
N GLU A 120 -14.52 -18.97 4.22
CA GLU A 120 -14.61 -18.49 2.83
C GLU A 120 -13.32 -18.70 2.03
N HIS A 121 -12.17 -18.71 2.70
CA HIS A 121 -10.85 -18.77 2.06
C HIS A 121 -10.10 -20.11 2.26
N ASP A 122 -10.51 -20.90 3.25
CA ASP A 122 -10.01 -22.25 3.54
C ASP A 122 -10.49 -23.24 2.48
N THR A 123 -9.71 -23.34 1.40
CA THR A 123 -10.03 -24.18 0.24
C THR A 123 -9.69 -25.63 0.53
N ASN A 124 -8.65 -25.87 1.32
CA ASN A 124 -8.20 -27.20 1.70
C ASN A 124 -9.02 -27.82 2.87
N LYS A 125 -9.86 -27.02 3.52
CA LYS A 125 -10.77 -27.38 4.63
C LYS A 125 -10.06 -27.91 5.87
N ASP A 126 -8.87 -27.40 6.17
CA ASP A 126 -8.10 -27.77 7.36
C ASP A 126 -8.39 -26.89 8.59
N GLY A 127 -9.27 -25.90 8.43
CA GLY A 127 -9.66 -24.94 9.46
C GLY A 127 -8.63 -23.83 9.69
N LYS A 128 -7.62 -23.71 8.82
CA LYS A 128 -6.55 -22.71 8.88
C LYS A 128 -6.32 -22.13 7.48
N LEU A 129 -5.61 -21.00 7.42
CA LEU A 129 -5.21 -20.41 6.15
C LEU A 129 -3.74 -20.70 5.88
N ASN A 130 -3.47 -21.46 4.83
CA ASN A 130 -2.12 -21.59 4.31
C ASN A 130 -1.67 -20.28 3.63
N TYR A 131 -0.40 -20.23 3.18
CA TYR A 131 0.16 -19.03 2.55
C TYR A 131 -0.71 -18.51 1.40
N GLU A 132 -1.10 -19.36 0.46
CA GLU A 132 -1.86 -18.99 -0.73
C GLU A 132 -3.28 -18.51 -0.40
N GLU A 133 -3.93 -19.17 0.56
CA GLU A 133 -5.27 -18.81 1.05
C GLU A 133 -5.23 -17.45 1.77
N PHE A 134 -4.19 -17.21 2.58
CA PHE A 134 -3.98 -15.92 3.23
C PHE A 134 -3.63 -14.81 2.23
N LEU A 135 -2.90 -15.10 1.15
CA LEU A 135 -2.64 -14.13 0.08
C LEU A 135 -3.93 -13.70 -0.60
N THR A 136 -4.81 -14.66 -0.88
CA THR A 136 -6.12 -14.40 -1.51
C THR A 136 -6.95 -13.52 -0.58
N PHE A 137 -7.03 -13.87 0.71
CA PHE A 137 -7.68 -13.07 1.73
C PHE A 137 -7.15 -11.63 1.80
N LEU A 138 -5.83 -11.44 1.82
CA LEU A 138 -5.22 -10.11 1.87
C LEU A 138 -5.49 -9.29 0.61
N ARG A 139 -5.57 -9.92 -0.57
CA ARG A 139 -5.85 -9.24 -1.84
C ARG A 139 -7.30 -8.80 -1.96
N GLU A 140 -8.23 -9.52 -1.36
CA GLU A 140 -9.65 -9.13 -1.36
C GLU A 140 -9.96 -8.02 -0.35
N ARG A 141 -9.10 -7.82 0.64
CA ARG A 141 -9.33 -6.92 1.77
C ARG A 141 -8.49 -5.63 1.74
N MET A 142 -7.51 -5.52 0.84
CA MET A 142 -6.74 -4.29 0.57
C MET A 142 -7.15 -3.66 -0.76
#